data_AF-A0A0F9MHI4-F1
#
_entry.id   AF-A0A0F9MHI4-F1
#
_cell.length_a   1.000
_cell.length_b   1.000
_cell.length_c   1.000
_cell.angle_alpha   90.00
_cell.angle_beta   90.00
_cell.angle_gamma   90.00
#
_symmetry.space_group_name_H-M   'P 1'
#
loop_
_entity.id
_entity.type
_entity.pdbx_description
1 polymer ?
#
loop_
_entity_poly.entity_id
_entity_poly.type
_entity_poly.pdbx_seq_one_letter_code
_entity_poly.pdbx_strand_id
1 'polypeptide(L)'
;MLKDLKWNEIRAIVFARDNYKCRLISLLSKSELEELTHNAQYLINIVDPAHILRRSVFPQLKYESNNIILLNRYSHSQLDQFKNPITGKYMNKEFTLLYWKKIIGDIQLNQLKIILKELQIKNSGLDND
;
A
#
# COMPACT_ATOMS: atom_id res chain seq x y z
N MET A 1 7.49 -11.93 23.91
CA MET A 1 6.84 -11.82 22.58
C MET A 1 7.96 -11.60 21.56
N LEU A 2 8.37 -12.64 20.82
CA LEU A 2 9.37 -12.46 19.74
C LEU A 2 8.74 -11.54 18.69
N LYS A 3 9.09 -10.26 18.72
CA LYS A 3 8.74 -9.32 17.66
C LYS A 3 9.36 -9.85 16.37
N ASP A 4 8.55 -9.94 15.33
CA ASP A 4 8.95 -10.30 13.97
C ASP A 4 10.08 -9.36 13.51
N LEU A 5 11.33 -9.77 13.68
CA LEU A 5 12.52 -8.93 13.44
C LEU A 5 12.56 -8.46 11.98
N LYS A 6 12.23 -9.37 11.07
CA LYS A 6 12.14 -9.08 9.64
C LYS A 6 11.08 -8.02 9.34
N TRP A 7 9.94 -8.05 10.04
CA TRP A 7 8.95 -6.97 9.90
C TRP A 7 9.48 -5.62 10.36
N ASN A 8 10.26 -5.57 11.44
CA ASN A 8 10.84 -4.31 11.92
C ASN A 8 11.84 -3.73 10.92
N GLU A 9 12.67 -4.57 10.31
CA GLU A 9 13.62 -4.17 9.26
C GLU A 9 12.90 -3.59 8.04
N ILE A 10 11.88 -4.30 7.54
CA ILE A 10 11.10 -3.83 6.38
C ILE A 10 10.36 -2.53 6.71
N ARG A 11 9.82 -2.40 7.93
CA ARG A 11 9.23 -1.14 8.39
C ARG A 11 10.24 -0.01 8.34
N ALA A 12 11.44 -0.19 8.88
CA ALA A 12 12.46 0.85 8.85
C ALA A 12 12.78 1.31 7.42
N ILE A 13 12.94 0.36 6.48
CA ILE A 13 13.16 0.63 5.05
C ILE A 13 12.02 1.45 4.45
N VAL A 14 10.77 1.01 4.66
CA VAL A 14 9.58 1.68 4.09
C VAL A 14 9.41 3.08 4.67
N PHE A 15 9.60 3.24 5.99
CA PHE A 15 9.51 4.55 6.65
C PHE A 15 10.58 5.52 6.15
N ALA A 16 11.82 5.06 6.00
CA ALA A 16 12.89 5.89 5.44
C ALA A 16 12.61 6.29 3.99
N ARG A 17 12.23 5.32 3.14
CA ARG A 17 11.90 5.55 1.72
C ARG A 17 10.77 6.56 1.54
N ASP A 18 9.76 6.50 2.39
CA ASP A 18 8.56 7.35 2.33
C ASP A 18 8.70 8.63 3.17
N ASN A 19 9.91 8.91 3.67
CA ASN A 19 10.25 10.05 4.51
C ASN A 19 9.27 10.23 5.70
N TYR A 20 8.88 9.13 6.33
CA TYR A 20 7.97 9.08 7.47
C TYR A 20 6.58 9.72 7.22
N LYS A 21 6.17 9.86 5.95
CA LYS A 21 4.92 10.55 5.56
C LYS A 21 3.98 9.64 4.78
N CYS A 22 2.69 9.94 4.87
CA CYS A 22 1.67 9.34 4.02
C CYS A 22 1.90 9.77 2.56
N ARG A 23 2.06 8.80 1.66
CA ARG A 23 2.27 9.07 0.22
C ARG A 23 1.07 9.71 -0.47
N LEU A 24 -0.15 9.44 0.01
CA LEU A 24 -1.34 10.02 -0.60
C LEU A 24 -1.37 11.54 -0.46
N ILE A 25 -0.96 12.08 0.71
CA ILE A 25 -1.10 13.51 1.04
C ILE A 25 -0.37 14.40 0.02
N SER A 26 0.82 14.00 -0.44
CA SER A 26 1.59 14.77 -1.43
C SER A 26 0.98 14.80 -2.83
N LEU A 27 -0.06 13.99 -3.07
CA LEU A 27 -0.72 13.86 -4.38
C LEU A 27 -2.10 14.55 -4.41
N LEU A 28 -2.51 15.13 -3.28
CA LEU A 28 -3.81 15.80 -3.14
C LEU A 28 -3.69 17.28 -3.46
N SER A 29 -4.71 17.79 -4.13
CA SER A 29 -4.99 19.23 -4.16
C SER A 29 -5.35 19.73 -2.76
N LYS A 30 -5.36 21.06 -2.57
CA LYS A 30 -5.75 21.67 -1.31
C LYS A 30 -7.17 21.27 -0.88
N SER A 31 -8.12 21.29 -1.81
CA SER A 31 -9.52 20.91 -1.55
C SER A 31 -9.65 19.44 -1.14
N GLU A 32 -8.96 18.52 -1.84
CA GLU A 32 -8.94 17.10 -1.47
C GLU A 32 -8.30 16.87 -0.09
N LEU A 33 -7.27 17.63 0.27
CA LEU A 33 -6.64 17.54 1.58
C LEU A 33 -7.55 18.06 2.70
N GLU A 34 -8.29 19.14 2.46
CA GLU A 34 -9.30 19.65 3.40
C GLU A 34 -10.40 18.61 3.63
N GLU A 35 -10.94 18.01 2.56
CA GLU A 35 -11.94 16.95 2.66
C GLU A 35 -11.41 15.71 3.38
N LEU A 36 -10.19 15.26 3.04
CA LEU A 36 -9.54 14.15 3.75
C LEU A 36 -9.39 14.47 5.24
N THR A 37 -8.94 15.67 5.58
CA THR A 37 -8.71 16.07 6.98
C THR A 37 -10.02 16.06 7.76
N HIS A 38 -11.10 16.54 7.16
CA HIS A 38 -12.43 16.50 7.76
C HIS A 38 -12.89 15.05 8.03
N ASN A 39 -12.76 14.17 7.03
CA ASN A 39 -13.25 12.79 7.12
C ASN A 39 -12.38 11.89 8.00
N ALA A 40 -11.05 12.07 7.95
CA ALA A 40 -10.10 11.24 8.69
C ALA A 40 -9.99 11.64 10.16
N GLN A 41 -10.29 12.90 10.51
CA GLN A 41 -10.10 13.42 11.86
C GLN A 41 -8.68 13.12 12.38
N TYR A 42 -8.53 12.66 13.62
CA TYR A 42 -7.22 12.35 14.21
C TYR A 42 -6.46 11.21 13.49
N LEU A 43 -7.15 10.36 12.71
CA LEU A 43 -6.53 9.22 12.01
C LEU A 43 -5.61 9.67 10.87
N ILE A 44 -5.73 10.92 10.40
CA ILE A 44 -4.82 11.48 9.40
C ILE A 44 -3.36 11.55 9.89
N ASN A 45 -3.18 11.72 11.21
CA ASN A 45 -1.87 11.87 11.85
C ASN A 45 -1.21 10.52 12.16
N ILE A 46 -1.94 9.41 12.03
CA ILE A 46 -1.40 8.07 12.29
C ILE A 46 -0.97 7.46 10.97
N VAL A 47 0.33 7.24 10.80
CA VAL A 47 0.90 6.68 9.57
C VAL A 47 1.29 5.23 9.79
N ASP A 48 0.73 4.33 8.99
CA ASP A 48 0.93 2.89 9.07
C ASP A 48 1.42 2.32 7.72
N PRO A 49 2.22 1.24 7.73
CA PRO A 49 2.50 0.46 6.53
C PRO A 49 1.23 -0.21 5.99
N ALA A 50 0.99 -0.05 4.70
CA ALA A 50 -0.11 -0.66 3.96
C ALA A 50 0.42 -1.57 2.85
N HIS A 51 -0.09 -2.80 2.77
CA HIS A 51 0.24 -3.73 1.70
C HIS A 51 -0.60 -3.41 0.46
N ILE A 52 0.05 -3.16 -0.68
CA ILE A 52 -0.61 -2.91 -1.97
C ILE A 52 -1.34 -4.19 -2.42
N LEU A 53 -0.64 -5.32 -2.36
CA LEU A 53 -1.19 -6.65 -2.57
C LEU A 53 -1.37 -7.34 -1.22
N ARG A 54 -2.63 -7.64 -0.91
CA ARG A 54 -3.05 -8.17 0.39
C ARG A 54 -2.29 -9.45 0.75
N ARG A 55 -1.77 -9.49 1.97
CA ARG A 55 -1.02 -10.62 2.54
C ARG A 55 -1.80 -11.94 2.52
N SER A 56 -3.12 -11.92 2.65
CA SER A 56 -3.95 -13.14 2.60
C SER A 56 -3.94 -13.80 1.22
N VAL A 57 -3.69 -13.04 0.16
CA VAL A 57 -3.65 -13.55 -1.23
C VAL A 57 -2.20 -13.80 -1.67
N PHE A 58 -1.26 -12.94 -1.24
CA PHE A 58 0.15 -13.03 -1.58
C PHE A 58 1.03 -13.08 -0.31
N PRO A 59 0.98 -14.16 0.47
CA PRO A 59 1.75 -14.28 1.72
C PRO A 59 3.27 -14.17 1.51
N GLN A 60 3.77 -14.61 0.36
CA GLN A 60 5.17 -14.48 -0.05
C GLN A 60 5.63 -13.02 -0.19
N LEU A 61 4.71 -12.08 -0.39
CA LEU A 61 4.98 -10.65 -0.48
C LEU A 61 4.84 -9.91 0.86
N LYS A 62 4.66 -10.62 1.99
CA LYS A 62 4.50 -10.02 3.33
C LYS A 62 5.64 -9.06 3.68
N TYR A 63 6.87 -9.41 3.31
CA TYR A 63 8.09 -8.66 3.61
C TYR A 63 8.70 -7.98 2.38
N GLU A 64 7.99 -7.94 1.26
CA GLU A 64 8.46 -7.24 0.06
C GLU A 64 8.24 -5.74 0.24
N SER A 65 9.32 -4.97 0.36
CA SER A 65 9.23 -3.53 0.63
C SER A 65 8.55 -2.78 -0.52
N ASN A 66 8.66 -3.26 -1.77
CA ASN A 66 7.95 -2.68 -2.90
C ASN A 66 6.45 -2.99 -2.91
N ASN A 67 5.99 -3.97 -2.12
CA ASN A 67 4.59 -4.26 -1.90
C ASN A 67 4.00 -3.45 -0.73
N ILE A 68 4.79 -2.61 -0.05
CA ILE A 68 4.38 -1.88 1.15
C ILE A 68 4.62 -0.39 0.94
N ILE A 69 3.69 0.45 1.39
CA ILE A 69 3.85 1.92 1.42
C ILE A 69 3.33 2.50 2.72
N LEU A 70 3.70 3.75 3.02
CA LEU A 70 3.11 4.50 4.12
C LEU A 70 1.83 5.22 3.69
N LEU A 71 0.77 4.98 4.45
CA LEU A 71 -0.50 5.68 4.36
C LEU A 71 -0.95 6.14 5.75
N ASN A 72 -1.75 7.19 5.80
CA ASN A 72 -2.48 7.49 7.03
C ASN A 72 -3.52 6.40 7.29
N ARG A 73 -3.84 6.16 8.56
CA ARG A 73 -4.69 5.06 9.01
C ARG A 73 -6.08 5.10 8.39
N TYR A 74 -6.65 6.29 8.22
CA TYR A 74 -7.95 6.44 7.58
C TYR A 74 -7.89 5.96 6.12
N SER A 75 -7.03 6.55 5.30
CA SER A 75 -6.92 6.22 3.87
C SER A 75 -6.53 4.77 3.62
N HIS A 76 -5.67 4.20 4.47
CA HIS A 76 -5.35 2.76 4.46
C HIS A 76 -6.62 1.92 4.64
N SER A 77 -7.39 2.18 5.70
CA SER A 77 -8.62 1.44 5.98
C SER A 77 -9.67 1.56 4.88
N GLN A 78 -9.76 2.71 4.22
CA GLN A 78 -10.68 2.91 3.09
C GLN A 78 -10.28 2.07 1.87
N LEU A 79 -9.00 2.09 1.48
CA LEU A 79 -8.53 1.34 0.32
C LEU A 79 -8.70 -0.17 0.49
N ASP A 80 -8.46 -0.70 1.70
CA ASP A 80 -8.69 -2.11 2.02
C ASP A 80 -10.16 -2.54 1.87
N GLN A 81 -11.09 -1.59 2.06
CA GLN A 81 -12.54 -1.78 1.97
C GLN A 81 -13.12 -1.39 0.61
N PHE A 82 -12.29 -1.14 -0.42
CA PHE A 82 -12.73 -0.63 -1.72
C PHE A 82 -13.52 0.68 -1.61
N LYS A 83 -13.05 1.58 -0.75
CA LYS A 83 -13.61 2.93 -0.57
C LYS A 83 -12.58 3.98 -0.97
N ASN A 84 -13.08 5.12 -1.40
CA ASN A 84 -12.27 6.28 -1.76
C ASN A 84 -11.44 6.71 -0.54
N PRO A 85 -10.11 6.85 -0.66
CA PRO A 85 -9.24 7.14 0.48
C PRO A 85 -9.39 8.55 1.06
N ILE A 86 -10.14 9.42 0.39
CA ILE A 86 -10.41 10.81 0.77
C ILE A 86 -11.83 10.94 1.33
N THR A 87 -12.81 10.38 0.61
CA THR A 87 -14.25 10.61 0.88
C THR A 87 -14.94 9.47 1.61
N GLY A 88 -14.33 8.28 1.66
CA GLY A 88 -14.93 7.07 2.24
C GLY A 88 -16.07 6.45 1.43
N LYS A 89 -16.42 7.02 0.26
CA LYS A 89 -17.46 6.48 -0.63
C LYS A 89 -17.00 5.18 -1.27
N TYR A 90 -17.89 4.21 -1.42
CA TYR A 90 -17.59 2.96 -2.10
C TYR A 90 -17.12 3.20 -3.54
N MET A 91 -16.13 2.42 -3.94
CA MET A 91 -15.56 2.38 -5.28
C MET A 91 -15.61 0.94 -5.78
N ASN A 92 -15.63 0.77 -7.09
CA ASN A 92 -15.38 -0.54 -7.66
C ASN A 92 -13.87 -0.89 -7.60
N LYS A 93 -13.55 -2.13 -7.97
CA LYS A 93 -12.17 -2.63 -7.97
C LYS A 93 -11.26 -1.85 -8.91
N GLU A 94 -11.75 -1.43 -10.08
CA GLU A 94 -10.97 -0.70 -11.08
C GLU A 94 -10.53 0.68 -10.56
N PHE A 95 -11.46 1.44 -9.98
CA PHE A 95 -11.14 2.73 -9.36
C PHE A 95 -10.18 2.58 -8.17
N THR A 96 -10.35 1.52 -7.37
CA THR A 96 -9.42 1.21 -6.28
C THR A 96 -8.00 0.96 -6.81
N LEU A 97 -7.86 0.23 -7.92
CA LEU A 97 -6.57 0.01 -8.58
C LEU A 97 -5.97 1.29 -9.14
N LEU A 98 -6.79 2.21 -9.67
CA LEU A 98 -6.31 3.51 -10.14
C LEU A 98 -5.73 4.35 -8.99
N TYR A 99 -6.35 4.34 -7.82
CA TYR A 99 -5.78 4.99 -6.63
C TYR A 99 -4.46 4.37 -6.21
N TRP A 100 -4.38 3.04 -6.14
CA TRP A 100 -3.12 2.37 -5.84
C TRP A 100 -2.03 2.74 -6.84
N LYS A 101 -2.32 2.71 -8.15
CA LYS A 101 -1.40 3.13 -9.20
C LYS A 101 -0.93 4.58 -9.01
N LYS A 102 -1.85 5.51 -8.73
CA LYS A 102 -1.54 6.92 -8.48
C LYS A 102 -0.60 7.08 -7.29
N ILE A 103 -0.84 6.35 -6.19
CA ILE A 103 -0.09 6.46 -4.93
C ILE A 103 1.32 5.86 -5.05
N ILE A 104 1.45 4.70 -5.68
CA ILE A 104 2.74 3.98 -5.74
C ILE A 104 3.66 4.53 -6.83
N GLY A 105 3.08 5.10 -7.90
CA GLY A 105 3.81 5.60 -9.06
C GLY A 105 4.35 4.49 -9.97
N ASP A 106 4.77 4.87 -11.18
CA ASP A 106 5.09 3.91 -12.23
C ASP A 106 6.35 3.08 -11.93
N ILE A 107 7.36 3.65 -11.27
CA ILE A 107 8.60 2.94 -10.93
C ILE A 107 8.31 1.75 -10.01
N GLN A 108 7.63 1.99 -8.89
CA GLN A 108 7.31 0.93 -7.93
C GLN A 108 6.29 -0.07 -8.51
N LEU A 109 5.33 0.40 -9.30
CA LEU A 109 4.40 -0.48 -10.01
C LEU A 109 5.14 -1.45 -10.95
N ASN A 110 6.14 -0.95 -11.70
CA ASN A 110 6.92 -1.78 -12.62
C ASN A 110 7.77 -2.82 -11.86
N GLN A 111 8.38 -2.43 -10.75
CA GLN A 111 9.10 -3.36 -9.86
C GLN A 111 8.16 -4.46 -9.34
N LEU A 112 6.97 -4.10 -8.87
CA LEU A 112 5.99 -5.08 -8.37
C LEU A 112 5.52 -6.05 -9.46
N LYS A 113 5.37 -5.58 -10.70
CA LYS A 113 5.04 -6.44 -11.85
C LYS A 113 6.15 -7.44 -12.16
N ILE A 114 7.42 -7.01 -12.10
CA ILE A 114 8.57 -7.90 -12.31
C ILE A 114 8.56 -9.01 -11.24
N ILE A 115 8.42 -8.63 -9.97
CA ILE A 115 8.35 -9.58 -8.85
C ILE A 115 7.20 -10.57 -9.04
N LEU A 116 6.01 -10.10 -9.42
CA LEU A 116 4.87 -10.98 -9.68
C LEU A 116 5.13 -11.97 -10.83
N LYS A 117 5.77 -11.51 -11.91
CA LYS A 117 6.12 -12.38 -13.04
C LYS A 117 7.12 -13.47 -12.62
N GLU A 118 8.13 -13.11 -11.84
CA GLU A 118 9.10 -14.07 -11.31
C GLU A 118 8.45 -15.12 -10.39
N LEU A 119 7.47 -14.71 -9.57
CA LEU A 119 6.71 -15.63 -8.73
C LEU A 119 5.83 -16.58 -9.55
N GLN A 120 5.23 -16.11 -10.65
CA GLN A 120 4.46 -16.96 -11.56
C GLN A 120 5.34 -18.01 -12.25
N ILE A 121 6.52 -17.61 -12.74
CA ILE A 121 7.48 -18.51 -13.38
C ILE A 121 7.93 -19.62 -12.42
N LYS A 122 8.24 -19.27 -11.17
CA LYS A 122 8.63 -20.25 -10.14
C LYS A 122 7.53 -21.26 -9.84
N ASN A 123 6.27 -20.84 -9.85
CA ASN A 123 5.14 -21.74 -9.63
C ASN A 123 4.86 -22.66 -10.83
N SER A 124 5.11 -22.20 -12.07
CA SER A 124 4.99 -23.04 -13.27
C SER A 124 6.18 -23.99 -13.51
N GLY A 125 7.31 -23.77 -12.84
CA GLY A 125 8.51 -24.59 -12.94
C GLY A 125 8.58 -25.74 -11.93
N LEU A 126 7.60 -25.85 -11.03
CA LEU A 126 7.50 -26.92 -10.02
C LEU A 126 6.62 -28.10 -10.46
N ASP A 127 6.10 -28.08 -11.69
CA ASP A 127 5.24 -29.14 -12.26
C ASP A 127 6.01 -30.13 -13.16
N ASN A 128 7.35 -30.15 -13.13
CA ASN A 128 8.19 -31.02 -13.97
C ASN A 128 9.28 -31.80 -13.20
N ASP A 129 9.01 -32.22 -11.96
CA ASP A 129 9.84 -33.21 -11.25
C ASP A 129 8.99 -34.39 -10.76
#